data_AF-A0A314XRV4-F1
#
_entry.id   AF-A0A314XRV4-F1
#
_cell.length_a   1.000
_cell.length_b   1.000
_cell.length_c   1.000
_cell.angle_alpha   90.00
_cell.angle_beta   90.00
_cell.angle_gamma   90.00
#
_symmetry.space_group_name_H-M   'P 1'
#
loop_
_entity.id
_entity.type
_entity.pdbx_description
1 polymer ?
#
loop_
_entity_poly.entity_id
_entity_poly.type
_entity_poly.pdbx_seq_one_letter_code
_entity_poly.pdbx_strand_id
1 'polypeptide(L)'
;MKQHKLELEPSDYLSDDDDNEVVMREYQPLTNYYKRRHLFESRERCGVKKYLKELKVSAGGGGSGIGIIKPDALLPNEIINYVEDGDVGEAAELQWKAMVEDIKQQQQKQGEGLGKFKNWLVVGRIPNNFAVCLRFLMSELSEEPWKGKFIGGKHQPEWIQGDHDLKSKCEFLRKSDDFGLLKAIDLILELGVNANLNLKAEHMIKKVIVFRLLNPDDRIHWQWCSWDWCYEKLVREVEAIRSKYKEKGYGDDAVPHILFWDVCGNRRIPHSWICTQDPGFTRLSGFSDHLVKSFLDNGGEIGPHHLMEAAIADKEYQALAVVD
;
A
#
# COMPACT_ATOMS: atom_id res chain seq x y z
N MET A 1 42.45 0.96 53.03
CA MET A 1 43.59 1.25 52.12
C MET A 1 43.62 0.12 51.09
N LYS A 2 43.45 0.29 49.78
CA LYS A 2 43.17 1.41 48.88
C LYS A 2 42.16 0.89 47.84
N GLN A 3 41.20 1.72 47.45
CA GLN A 3 40.41 1.55 46.22
C GLN A 3 41.34 1.75 45.01
N HIS A 4 41.25 0.89 44.00
CA HIS A 4 41.62 1.24 42.63
C HIS A 4 40.34 1.29 41.80
N LYS A 5 39.96 2.52 41.50
CA LYS A 5 38.93 2.93 40.53
C LYS A 5 39.56 2.74 39.14
N LEU A 6 39.07 1.80 38.34
CA LEU A 6 39.28 1.84 36.89
C LEU A 6 38.16 2.70 36.31
N GLU A 7 38.52 3.90 35.88
CA GLU A 7 37.69 4.74 35.04
C GLU A 7 37.73 4.14 33.63
N LEU A 8 36.57 3.73 33.12
CA LEU A 8 36.38 3.43 31.70
C LEU A 8 36.12 4.77 31.00
N GLU A 9 37.06 5.20 30.18
CA GLU A 9 36.85 6.31 29.25
C GLU A 9 35.83 5.89 28.16
N PRO A 10 34.86 6.76 27.80
CA PRO A 10 33.94 6.48 26.70
C PRO A 10 34.59 6.89 25.37
N SER A 11 35.40 6.01 24.79
CA SER A 11 35.89 6.18 23.42
C SER A 11 35.98 4.86 22.67
N ASP A 12 34.85 4.19 22.48
CA ASP A 12 34.69 3.16 21.44
C ASP A 12 33.26 3.28 20.86
N TYR A 13 32.94 4.48 20.35
CA TYR A 13 31.93 4.60 19.30
C TYR A 13 32.63 4.23 17.99
N LEU A 14 32.57 2.94 17.65
CA LEU A 14 32.79 2.49 16.27
C LEU A 14 31.83 3.30 15.37
N SER A 15 32.38 3.92 14.34
CA SER A 15 31.70 4.88 13.47
C SER A 15 30.51 4.25 12.73
N ASP A 16 29.35 4.91 12.81
CA ASP A 16 28.11 4.66 12.05
C ASP A 16 28.27 4.78 10.50
N ASP A 17 29.49 4.99 10.00
CA ASP A 17 29.80 5.15 8.57
C ASP A 17 29.95 3.80 7.84
N ASP A 18 30.47 2.76 8.50
CA ASP A 18 30.75 1.47 7.84
C ASP A 18 29.47 0.64 7.58
N ASP A 19 28.51 0.64 8.52
CA ASP A 19 27.21 -0.02 8.33
C ASP A 19 26.33 0.70 7.31
N ASN A 20 26.46 2.03 7.22
CA ASN A 20 25.84 2.81 6.15
C ASN A 20 26.49 2.50 4.79
N GLU A 21 27.80 2.27 4.70
CA GLU A 21 28.47 2.00 3.42
C GLU A 21 28.04 0.68 2.77
N VAL A 22 27.82 -0.36 3.58
CA VAL A 22 27.33 -1.67 3.11
C VAL A 22 25.90 -1.56 2.59
N VAL A 23 25.00 -0.91 3.34
CA VAL A 23 23.64 -0.59 2.88
C VAL A 23 23.70 0.27 1.62
N MET A 24 24.58 1.27 1.56
CA MET A 24 24.70 2.15 0.39
C MET A 24 25.11 1.41 -0.89
N ARG A 25 25.88 0.32 -0.80
CA ARG A 25 26.21 -0.54 -1.96
C ARG A 25 25.04 -1.40 -2.42
N GLU A 26 24.30 -2.00 -1.50
CA GLU A 26 23.18 -2.90 -1.84
C GLU A 26 22.01 -2.17 -2.55
N TYR A 27 21.73 -0.92 -2.18
CA TYR A 27 20.58 -0.15 -2.71
C TYR A 27 20.94 0.83 -3.86
N GLN A 28 22.19 0.86 -4.31
CA GLN A 28 22.64 1.72 -5.41
C GLN A 28 21.94 1.41 -6.76
N PRO A 29 21.71 0.13 -7.14
CA PRO A 29 20.95 -0.22 -8.35
C PRO A 29 19.51 0.29 -8.31
N LEU A 30 18.82 0.12 -7.17
CA LEU A 30 17.45 0.60 -6.92
C LEU A 30 17.34 2.13 -7.07
N THR A 31 18.35 2.87 -6.63
CA THR A 31 18.37 4.33 -6.73
C THR A 31 18.51 4.82 -8.17
N ASN A 32 19.36 4.14 -8.94
CA ASN A 32 19.53 4.43 -10.36
C ASN A 32 18.26 4.07 -11.15
N TYR A 33 17.54 3.04 -10.73
CA TYR A 33 16.24 2.67 -11.28
C TYR A 33 15.19 3.78 -11.06
N TYR A 34 14.97 4.24 -9.82
CA TYR A 34 13.99 5.31 -9.54
C TYR A 34 14.31 6.63 -10.25
N LYS A 35 15.59 6.95 -10.44
CA LYS A 35 16.02 8.14 -11.21
C LYS A 35 15.79 7.99 -12.73
N ARG A 36 15.87 6.77 -13.28
CA ARG A 36 15.64 6.48 -14.72
C ARG A 36 14.17 6.31 -15.09
N ARG A 37 13.33 5.88 -14.14
CA ARG A 37 11.89 5.63 -14.35
C ARG A 37 11.05 6.89 -14.61
N HIS A 38 11.64 8.08 -14.52
CA HIS A 38 11.00 9.33 -14.95
C HIS A 38 10.64 9.39 -16.44
N LEU A 39 11.04 8.38 -17.24
CA LEU A 39 10.87 8.40 -18.69
C LEU A 39 10.02 7.25 -19.28
N PHE A 40 9.85 6.11 -18.59
CA PHE A 40 9.19 4.89 -19.09
C PHE A 40 8.82 4.02 -17.86
N GLU A 41 7.75 3.24 -17.70
CA GLU A 41 6.68 2.70 -18.53
C GLU A 41 5.48 2.46 -17.57
N SER A 42 4.32 3.05 -17.84
CA SER A 42 3.08 2.30 -17.69
C SER A 42 2.98 1.41 -18.92
N ARG A 43 2.42 0.21 -18.83
CA ARG A 43 1.97 -0.52 -20.04
C ARG A 43 1.28 0.49 -20.96
N GLU A 44 1.68 0.57 -22.24
CA GLU A 44 1.19 1.65 -23.10
C GLU A 44 -0.34 1.75 -22.99
N ARG A 45 -0.87 2.92 -22.63
CA ARG A 45 -2.33 3.14 -22.47
C ARG A 45 -3.11 2.64 -23.70
N CYS A 46 -2.48 2.64 -24.87
CA CYS A 46 -3.00 2.06 -26.10
C CYS A 46 -3.21 0.54 -26.02
N GLY A 47 -2.26 -0.20 -25.43
CA GLY A 47 -2.31 -1.64 -25.24
C GLY A 47 -3.42 -2.07 -24.27
N VAL A 48 -3.57 -1.38 -23.13
CA VAL A 48 -4.64 -1.66 -22.17
C VAL A 48 -6.03 -1.42 -22.80
N LYS A 49 -6.21 -0.29 -23.48
CA LYS A 49 -7.49 0.01 -24.16
C LYS A 49 -7.79 -0.99 -25.27
N LYS A 50 -6.78 -1.43 -26.04
CA LYS A 50 -6.95 -2.45 -27.08
C LYS A 50 -7.45 -3.77 -26.48
N TYR A 51 -6.83 -4.24 -25.40
CA TYR A 51 -7.29 -5.44 -24.69
C TYR A 51 -8.74 -5.32 -24.22
N LEU A 52 -9.11 -4.20 -23.60
CA LEU A 52 -10.49 -3.99 -23.13
C LEU A 52 -11.51 -3.97 -24.28
N LYS A 53 -11.14 -3.47 -25.47
CA LYS A 53 -11.99 -3.55 -26.67
C LYS A 53 -12.22 -4.99 -27.11
N GLU A 54 -11.17 -5.81 -27.12
CA GLU A 54 -11.27 -7.23 -27.48
C GLU A 54 -12.15 -8.00 -26.47
N LEU A 55 -12.01 -7.70 -25.18
CA LEU A 55 -12.89 -8.22 -24.14
C LEU A 55 -14.36 -7.81 -24.36
N LYS A 56 -14.62 -6.53 -24.66
CA LYS A 56 -15.98 -6.02 -24.93
C LYS A 56 -16.64 -6.78 -26.08
N VAL A 57 -15.93 -6.97 -27.19
CA VAL A 57 -16.43 -7.74 -28.35
C VAL A 57 -16.75 -9.18 -27.96
N SER A 58 -15.88 -9.80 -27.16
CA SER A 58 -16.04 -11.19 -26.70
C SER A 58 -17.23 -11.37 -25.75
N ALA A 59 -17.50 -10.39 -24.89
CA ALA A 59 -18.63 -10.41 -23.96
C ALA A 59 -19.99 -10.19 -24.65
N GLY A 60 -20.03 -9.45 -25.76
CA GLY A 60 -21.26 -9.18 -26.53
C GLY A 60 -21.80 -10.37 -27.35
N GLY A 61 -21.05 -11.47 -27.44
CA GLY A 61 -21.37 -12.65 -28.27
C GLY A 61 -22.26 -13.72 -27.61
N GLY A 62 -22.85 -13.46 -26.43
CA GLY A 62 -23.78 -14.38 -25.77
C GLY A 62 -23.15 -15.44 -24.84
N GLY A 63 -21.83 -15.40 -24.61
CA GLY A 63 -21.17 -16.14 -23.54
C GLY A 63 -21.20 -15.34 -22.24
N SER A 64 -21.42 -16.00 -21.10
CA SER A 64 -21.16 -15.40 -19.78
C SER A 64 -19.66 -15.05 -19.71
N GLY A 65 -19.31 -13.81 -20.07
CA GLY A 65 -17.94 -13.39 -20.39
C GLY A 65 -16.91 -13.60 -19.28
N ILE A 66 -17.36 -13.95 -18.07
CA ILE A 66 -16.51 -14.23 -16.89
C ILE A 66 -15.57 -15.42 -17.13
N GLY A 67 -15.99 -16.45 -17.88
CA GLY A 67 -15.17 -17.66 -18.10
C GLY A 67 -13.98 -17.49 -19.07
N ILE A 68 -13.91 -16.39 -19.81
CA ILE A 68 -12.88 -16.11 -20.84
C ILE A 68 -11.87 -15.06 -20.34
N ILE A 69 -12.25 -14.27 -19.34
CA ILE A 69 -11.41 -13.18 -18.82
C ILE A 69 -10.25 -13.78 -18.04
N LYS A 70 -9.02 -13.43 -18.43
CA LYS A 70 -7.82 -13.72 -17.65
C LYS A 70 -7.76 -12.75 -16.46
N PRO A 71 -7.93 -13.21 -15.19
CA PRO A 71 -8.10 -12.31 -14.05
C PRO A 71 -6.88 -11.41 -13.76
N ASP A 72 -5.67 -11.94 -13.99
CA ASP A 72 -4.37 -11.26 -13.83
C ASP A 72 -3.93 -10.48 -15.08
N ALA A 73 -4.81 -10.28 -16.06
CA ALA A 73 -4.45 -9.62 -17.32
C ALA A 73 -4.11 -8.14 -17.16
N LEU A 74 -4.76 -7.44 -16.23
CA LEU A 74 -4.54 -6.02 -15.93
C LEU A 74 -4.36 -5.81 -14.43
N LEU A 75 -3.51 -4.85 -14.05
CA LEU A 75 -3.35 -4.43 -12.68
C LEU A 75 -4.54 -3.58 -12.20
N PRO A 76 -4.81 -3.53 -10.89
CA PRO A 76 -5.94 -2.77 -10.36
C PRO A 76 -5.92 -1.28 -10.79
N ASN A 77 -4.75 -0.62 -10.76
CA ASN A 77 -4.59 0.77 -11.23
C ASN A 77 -4.80 0.93 -12.74
N GLU A 78 -4.49 -0.08 -13.55
CA GLU A 78 -4.74 -0.06 -14.99
C GLU A 78 -6.24 -0.14 -15.27
N ILE A 79 -6.98 -0.98 -14.55
CA ILE A 79 -8.43 -1.16 -14.73
C ILE A 79 -9.18 0.15 -14.41
N ILE A 80 -8.91 0.75 -13.24
CA ILE A 80 -9.62 1.97 -12.80
C ILE A 80 -9.47 3.14 -13.77
N ASN A 81 -8.35 3.23 -14.51
CA ASN A 81 -8.16 4.28 -15.51
C ASN A 81 -9.22 4.29 -16.62
N TYR A 82 -9.92 3.16 -16.85
CA TYR A 82 -10.87 2.99 -17.94
C TYR A 82 -12.32 2.81 -17.50
N VAL A 83 -12.60 2.78 -16.20
CA VAL A 83 -13.96 2.53 -15.68
C VAL A 83 -14.97 3.59 -16.12
N GLU A 84 -14.51 4.83 -16.31
CA GLU A 84 -15.32 5.94 -16.80
C GLU A 84 -15.21 6.16 -18.31
N ASP A 85 -14.42 5.35 -19.01
CA ASP A 85 -14.30 5.43 -20.46
C ASP A 85 -15.61 4.98 -21.11
N GLY A 86 -16.22 5.85 -21.90
CA GLY A 86 -17.53 5.59 -22.53
C GLY A 86 -17.52 4.45 -23.54
N ASP A 87 -16.34 4.02 -24.03
CA ASP A 87 -16.23 2.88 -24.94
C ASP A 87 -15.95 1.58 -24.18
N VAL A 88 -14.98 1.59 -23.26
CA VAL A 88 -14.47 0.34 -22.63
C VAL A 88 -14.80 0.17 -21.15
N GLY A 89 -15.58 1.08 -20.55
CA GLY A 89 -15.89 1.06 -19.11
C GLY A 89 -16.57 -0.22 -18.61
N GLU A 90 -17.51 -0.78 -19.37
CA GLU A 90 -18.15 -2.06 -19.03
C GLU A 90 -17.15 -3.23 -19.05
N ALA A 91 -16.20 -3.23 -19.99
CA ALA A 91 -15.15 -4.25 -20.02
C ALA A 91 -14.16 -4.10 -18.86
N ALA A 92 -13.88 -2.87 -18.43
CA ALA A 92 -13.08 -2.61 -17.23
C ALA A 92 -13.77 -3.12 -15.96
N GLU A 93 -15.08 -2.91 -15.82
CA GLU A 93 -15.90 -3.45 -14.73
C GLU A 93 -15.89 -5.00 -14.72
N LEU A 94 -15.99 -5.64 -15.89
CA LEU A 94 -15.90 -7.10 -15.99
C LEU A 94 -14.51 -7.62 -15.61
N GLN A 95 -13.44 -6.97 -16.08
CA GLN A 95 -12.06 -7.31 -15.70
C GLN A 95 -11.86 -7.15 -14.18
N TRP A 96 -12.39 -6.07 -13.58
CA TRP A 96 -12.33 -5.86 -12.12
C TRP A 96 -12.96 -7.03 -11.36
N LYS A 97 -14.19 -7.41 -11.72
CA LYS A 97 -14.91 -8.51 -11.08
C LYS A 97 -14.16 -9.83 -11.18
N ALA A 98 -13.62 -10.14 -12.36
CA ALA A 98 -12.82 -11.34 -12.56
C ALA A 98 -11.55 -11.35 -11.68
N MET A 99 -10.83 -10.22 -11.63
CA MET A 99 -9.63 -10.07 -10.78
C MET A 99 -9.94 -10.22 -9.29
N VAL A 100 -10.99 -9.54 -8.79
CA VAL A 100 -11.38 -9.63 -7.37
C VAL A 100 -11.79 -11.05 -7.00
N GLU A 101 -12.56 -11.71 -7.87
CA GLU A 101 -13.00 -13.09 -7.63
C GLU A 101 -11.83 -14.08 -7.60
N ASP A 102 -10.86 -13.93 -8.51
CA ASP A 102 -9.64 -14.74 -8.50
C ASP A 102 -8.83 -14.55 -7.22
N ILE A 103 -8.64 -13.31 -6.77
CA ILE A 103 -7.95 -13.02 -5.49
C ILE A 103 -8.72 -13.66 -4.32
N LYS A 104 -10.05 -13.58 -4.29
CA LYS A 104 -10.88 -14.23 -3.26
C LYS A 104 -10.72 -15.74 -3.26
N GLN A 105 -10.69 -16.37 -4.44
CA GLN A 105 -10.47 -17.80 -4.58
C GLN A 105 -9.06 -18.21 -4.13
N GLN A 106 -8.05 -17.41 -4.46
CA GLN A 106 -6.67 -17.62 -4.00
C GLN A 106 -6.58 -17.52 -2.47
N GLN A 107 -7.28 -16.56 -1.85
CA GLN A 107 -7.37 -16.44 -0.39
C GLN A 107 -7.99 -17.67 0.29
N GLN A 108 -9.00 -18.29 -0.34
CA GLN A 108 -9.71 -19.45 0.21
C GLN A 108 -8.90 -20.75 0.10
N LYS A 109 -7.99 -20.85 -0.87
CA LYS A 109 -7.23 -22.08 -1.17
C LYS A 109 -6.11 -22.42 -0.17
N GLN A 110 -5.92 -21.62 0.89
CA GLN A 110 -4.91 -21.78 1.95
C GLN A 110 -3.51 -22.22 1.46
N GLY A 111 -2.67 -21.24 1.16
CA GLY A 111 -1.22 -21.35 0.98
C GLY A 111 -0.56 -20.02 1.33
N GLU A 112 0.75 -20.02 1.57
CA GLU A 112 1.51 -18.79 1.85
C GLU A 112 1.31 -17.73 0.75
N GLY A 113 1.18 -16.46 1.13
CA GLY A 113 1.06 -15.32 0.21
C GLY A 113 -0.30 -14.61 0.28
N LEU A 114 -1.26 -15.01 -0.55
CA LEU A 114 -2.45 -14.19 -0.89
C LEU A 114 -3.58 -14.12 0.14
N GLY A 115 -3.59 -14.99 1.16
CA GLY A 115 -4.57 -15.00 2.26
C GLY A 115 -4.59 -13.76 3.18
N LYS A 116 -3.69 -12.80 2.94
CA LYS A 116 -3.30 -11.76 3.90
C LYS A 116 -4.09 -10.45 3.81
N PHE A 117 -4.83 -10.17 2.73
CA PHE A 117 -5.55 -8.89 2.54
C PHE A 117 -6.84 -8.73 3.39
N LYS A 118 -7.13 -9.67 4.29
CA LYS A 118 -8.33 -9.63 5.13
C LYS A 118 -8.22 -8.53 6.17
N ASN A 119 -9.29 -7.75 6.31
CA ASN A 119 -9.44 -6.69 7.30
C ASN A 119 -8.33 -5.63 7.16
N TRP A 120 -8.08 -5.19 5.93
CA TRP A 120 -7.14 -4.11 5.62
C TRP A 120 -7.89 -2.83 5.30
N LEU A 121 -7.28 -1.70 5.65
CA LEU A 121 -7.84 -0.38 5.37
C LEU A 121 -6.84 0.50 4.63
N VAL A 122 -7.34 1.35 3.74
CA VAL A 122 -6.51 2.33 3.00
C VAL A 122 -6.96 3.74 3.33
N VAL A 123 -6.02 4.57 3.80
CA VAL A 123 -6.20 5.95 4.26
C VAL A 123 -5.21 6.87 3.55
N GLY A 124 -5.49 8.17 3.48
CA GLY A 124 -4.55 9.17 2.99
C GLY A 124 -4.92 9.79 1.64
N ARG A 125 -4.46 11.03 1.43
CA ARG A 125 -4.66 11.81 0.20
C ARG A 125 -3.53 11.59 -0.79
N ILE A 126 -3.78 10.81 -1.85
CA ILE A 126 -2.95 10.90 -3.06
C ILE A 126 -3.86 10.84 -4.29
N PRO A 127 -3.69 11.74 -5.29
CA PRO A 127 -4.52 11.79 -6.49
C PRO A 127 -4.30 10.62 -7.47
N ASN A 128 -3.64 9.54 -7.03
CA ASN A 128 -3.33 8.42 -7.89
C ASN A 128 -4.47 7.39 -7.83
N ASN A 129 -4.94 6.97 -9.01
CA ASN A 129 -5.95 5.94 -9.17
C ASN A 129 -5.62 4.63 -8.45
N PHE A 130 -4.33 4.35 -8.18
CA PHE A 130 -3.93 3.19 -7.39
C PHE A 130 -4.42 3.22 -5.93
N ALA A 131 -4.36 4.36 -5.24
CA ALA A 131 -4.78 4.45 -3.84
C ALA A 131 -6.31 4.23 -3.71
N VAL A 132 -7.06 4.84 -4.63
CA VAL A 132 -8.51 4.63 -4.81
C VAL A 132 -8.80 3.16 -5.05
N CYS A 133 -7.99 2.55 -5.91
CA CYS A 133 -8.12 1.16 -6.27
C CYS A 133 -7.91 0.19 -5.12
N LEU A 134 -6.81 0.35 -4.37
CA LEU A 134 -6.56 -0.49 -3.22
C LEU A 134 -7.67 -0.34 -2.18
N ARG A 135 -8.21 0.87 -1.99
CA ARG A 135 -9.32 1.08 -1.06
C ARG A 135 -10.54 0.22 -1.42
N PHE A 136 -10.92 0.13 -2.69
CA PHE A 136 -12.01 -0.75 -3.12
C PHE A 136 -11.64 -2.22 -2.99
N LEU A 137 -10.44 -2.59 -3.43
CA LEU A 137 -9.97 -3.97 -3.36
C LEU A 137 -9.96 -4.49 -1.91
N MET A 138 -9.35 -3.75 -0.98
CA MET A 138 -9.31 -4.15 0.44
C MET A 138 -10.70 -4.21 1.07
N SER A 139 -11.60 -3.31 0.67
CA SER A 139 -13.00 -3.33 1.13
C SER A 139 -13.74 -4.59 0.68
N GLU A 140 -13.56 -5.00 -0.58
CA GLU A 140 -14.20 -6.19 -1.16
C GLU A 140 -13.60 -7.52 -0.67
N LEU A 141 -12.33 -7.50 -0.25
CA LEU A 141 -11.60 -8.66 0.29
C LEU A 141 -11.71 -8.80 1.82
N SER A 142 -12.18 -7.78 2.53
CA SER A 142 -12.31 -7.82 3.98
C SER A 142 -13.48 -8.70 4.44
N GLU A 143 -13.40 -9.19 5.67
CA GLU A 143 -14.44 -10.00 6.30
C GLU A 143 -15.41 -9.11 7.09
N GLU A 144 -16.53 -9.67 7.52
CA GLU A 144 -17.44 -8.96 8.43
C GLU A 144 -16.72 -8.64 9.75
N PRO A 145 -16.93 -7.44 10.34
CA PRO A 145 -17.89 -6.41 9.95
C PRO A 145 -17.33 -5.35 8.98
N TRP A 146 -16.15 -5.54 8.39
CA TRP A 146 -15.46 -4.54 7.56
C TRP A 146 -15.78 -4.68 6.07
N LYS A 147 -16.29 -5.84 5.66
CA LYS A 147 -16.63 -6.17 4.28
C LYS A 147 -17.48 -5.09 3.62
N GLY A 148 -17.05 -4.67 2.43
CA GLY A 148 -17.74 -3.66 1.63
C GLY A 148 -17.76 -2.27 2.26
N LYS A 149 -17.07 -2.07 3.39
CA LYS A 149 -16.91 -0.77 4.03
C LYS A 149 -15.55 -0.19 3.70
N PHE A 150 -15.52 1.12 3.48
CA PHE A 150 -14.29 1.88 3.44
C PHE A 150 -14.53 3.25 4.06
N ILE A 151 -13.46 3.88 4.52
CA ILE A 151 -13.55 5.18 5.19
C ILE A 151 -13.42 6.28 4.13
N GLY A 152 -14.47 7.09 4.03
CA GLY A 152 -14.50 8.33 3.26
C GLY A 152 -15.30 9.42 3.98
N GLY A 153 -15.39 10.59 3.38
CA GLY A 153 -16.17 11.72 3.88
C GLY A 153 -15.39 13.03 3.94
N LYS A 154 -16.11 14.14 3.79
CA LYS A 154 -15.55 15.50 3.78
C LYS A 154 -15.31 16.07 5.18
N HIS A 155 -16.22 15.76 6.10
CA HIS A 155 -16.28 16.39 7.43
C HIS A 155 -16.47 15.39 8.56
N GLN A 156 -17.11 14.26 8.28
CA GLN A 156 -17.25 13.14 9.21
C GLN A 156 -16.97 11.84 8.47
N PRO A 157 -16.42 10.86 9.19
CA PRO A 157 -16.24 9.56 8.62
C PRO A 157 -17.56 8.85 8.41
N GLU A 158 -17.78 8.41 7.19
CA GLU A 158 -18.91 7.58 6.85
C GLU A 158 -18.37 6.26 6.32
N TRP A 159 -18.88 5.17 6.90
CA TRP A 159 -18.75 3.87 6.29
C TRP A 159 -19.60 3.88 5.03
N ILE A 160 -18.93 3.92 3.88
CA ILE A 160 -19.65 3.80 2.61
C ILE A 160 -19.87 2.32 2.39
N GLN A 161 -21.13 1.91 2.45
CA GLN A 161 -21.61 0.57 2.16
C GLN A 161 -22.29 0.61 0.80
N GLY A 162 -21.99 -0.32 -0.10
CA GLY A 162 -22.79 -0.41 -1.32
C GLY A 162 -22.34 -1.42 -2.37
N ASP A 163 -23.33 -2.12 -2.90
CA ASP A 163 -23.31 -2.86 -4.17
C ASP A 163 -23.36 -1.90 -5.36
N HIS A 164 -22.42 -0.96 -5.41
CA HIS A 164 -22.28 -0.03 -6.51
C HIS A 164 -21.25 -0.54 -7.52
N ASP A 165 -21.49 -0.29 -8.81
CA ASP A 165 -20.48 -0.49 -9.85
C ASP A 165 -19.23 0.35 -9.56
N LEU A 166 -18.10 -0.06 -10.12
CA LEU A 166 -16.81 0.58 -9.87
C LEU A 166 -16.82 2.06 -10.27
N LYS A 167 -17.61 2.42 -11.29
CA LYS A 167 -17.76 3.79 -11.77
C LYS A 167 -18.36 4.69 -10.70
N SER A 168 -19.49 4.30 -10.12
CA SER A 168 -20.17 5.04 -9.06
C SER A 168 -19.28 5.16 -7.82
N LYS A 169 -18.54 4.09 -7.47
CA LYS A 169 -17.54 4.12 -6.40
C LYS A 169 -16.43 5.14 -6.67
N CYS A 170 -15.87 5.18 -7.88
CA CYS A 170 -14.86 6.15 -8.30
C CYS A 170 -15.37 7.60 -8.25
N GLU A 171 -16.57 7.85 -8.77
CA GLU A 171 -17.19 9.19 -8.76
C GLU A 171 -17.43 9.70 -7.34
N PHE A 172 -17.84 8.82 -6.42
CA PHE A 172 -18.00 9.15 -5.02
C PHE A 172 -16.66 9.55 -4.38
N LEU A 173 -15.61 8.74 -4.59
CA LEU A 173 -14.34 8.92 -3.89
C LEU A 173 -13.62 10.22 -4.31
N ARG A 174 -13.81 10.67 -5.55
CA ARG A 174 -13.31 11.97 -6.01
C ARG A 174 -13.92 13.16 -5.28
N LYS A 175 -15.12 13.00 -4.71
CA LYS A 175 -15.82 14.04 -3.93
C LYS A 175 -15.46 13.98 -2.44
N SER A 176 -14.74 12.94 -2.00
CA SER A 176 -14.33 12.76 -0.61
C SER A 176 -13.00 13.48 -0.33
N ASP A 177 -12.89 14.09 0.86
CA ASP A 177 -11.59 14.57 1.36
C ASP A 177 -10.82 13.43 2.04
N ASP A 178 -9.55 13.71 2.36
CA ASP A 178 -8.72 12.82 3.17
C ASP A 178 -9.11 12.90 4.64
N PHE A 179 -9.35 11.72 5.18
CA PHE A 179 -9.83 11.53 6.52
C PHE A 179 -8.70 11.52 7.56
N GLY A 180 -7.47 11.14 7.17
CA GLY A 180 -6.31 11.07 8.05
C GLY A 180 -6.27 9.83 8.96
N LEU A 181 -5.05 9.37 9.29
CA LEU A 181 -4.79 8.11 10.00
C LEU A 181 -5.42 8.04 11.39
N LEU A 182 -5.14 9.00 12.28
CA LEU A 182 -5.59 8.92 13.68
C LEU A 182 -7.12 8.90 13.79
N LYS A 183 -7.81 9.67 12.95
CA LYS A 183 -9.27 9.64 12.91
C LYS A 183 -9.78 8.29 12.41
N ALA A 184 -9.13 7.69 11.40
CA ALA A 184 -9.49 6.37 10.89
C ALA A 184 -9.39 5.31 12.00
N ILE A 185 -8.35 5.40 12.83
CA ILE A 185 -8.16 4.56 14.00
C ILE A 185 -9.28 4.76 15.03
N ASP A 186 -9.67 6.01 15.30
CA ASP A 186 -10.76 6.29 16.24
C ASP A 186 -12.07 5.58 15.85
N LEU A 187 -12.39 5.49 14.55
CA LEU A 187 -13.58 4.78 14.06
C LEU A 187 -13.48 3.27 14.12
N ILE A 188 -12.30 2.74 13.80
CA ILE A 188 -12.04 1.31 13.93
C ILE A 188 -12.30 0.90 15.38
N LEU A 189 -11.80 1.70 16.34
CA LEU A 189 -12.02 1.48 17.76
C LEU A 189 -13.48 1.72 18.19
N GLU A 190 -14.15 2.73 17.64
CA GLU A 190 -15.58 2.96 17.89
C GLU A 190 -16.42 1.74 17.48
N LEU A 191 -16.17 1.18 16.30
CA LEU A 191 -16.83 -0.06 15.87
C LEU A 191 -16.40 -1.27 16.69
N GLY A 192 -15.11 -1.39 17.02
CA GLY A 192 -14.58 -2.52 17.77
C GLY A 192 -15.17 -2.63 19.17
N VAL A 193 -15.34 -1.50 19.86
CA VAL A 193 -15.88 -1.43 21.23
C VAL A 193 -17.41 -1.31 21.24
N ASN A 194 -18.05 -1.12 20.09
CA ASN A 194 -19.49 -1.07 20.00
C ASN A 194 -20.09 -2.33 20.63
N ALA A 195 -20.97 -2.14 21.63
CA ALA A 195 -21.52 -3.21 22.45
C ALA A 195 -22.24 -4.30 21.64
N ASN A 196 -22.72 -3.98 20.43
CA ASN A 196 -23.37 -4.94 19.54
C ASN A 196 -22.40 -5.82 18.75
N LEU A 197 -21.14 -5.40 18.56
CA LEU A 197 -20.14 -6.12 17.76
C LEU A 197 -19.06 -6.76 18.63
N ASN A 198 -18.65 -6.10 19.71
CA ASN A 198 -17.61 -6.54 20.66
C ASN A 198 -16.50 -7.39 20.01
N LEU A 199 -15.77 -6.76 19.09
CA LEU A 199 -14.84 -7.47 18.22
C LEU A 199 -13.69 -8.05 19.03
N LYS A 200 -13.35 -9.31 18.78
CA LYS A 200 -12.11 -9.88 19.27
C LYS A 200 -10.94 -9.32 18.46
N ALA A 201 -9.74 -9.32 19.05
CA ALA A 201 -8.52 -8.86 18.37
C ALA A 201 -8.34 -9.46 16.97
N GLU A 202 -8.64 -10.76 16.80
CA GLU A 202 -8.58 -11.47 15.51
C GLU A 202 -9.48 -10.87 14.41
N HIS A 203 -10.60 -10.25 14.79
CA HIS A 203 -11.56 -9.63 13.88
C HIS A 203 -11.31 -8.13 13.68
N MET A 204 -10.30 -7.54 14.33
CA MET A 204 -9.95 -6.13 14.12
C MET A 204 -9.23 -5.93 12.78
N ILE A 205 -9.20 -4.68 12.30
CA ILE A 205 -8.35 -4.29 11.17
C ILE A 205 -6.89 -4.67 11.49
N LYS A 206 -6.27 -5.43 10.58
CA LYS A 206 -4.92 -5.97 10.77
C LYS A 206 -3.82 -5.11 10.15
N LYS A 207 -4.15 -4.36 9.09
CA LYS A 207 -3.20 -3.47 8.43
C LYS A 207 -3.88 -2.20 7.94
N VAL A 208 -3.21 -1.07 8.10
CA VAL A 208 -3.65 0.21 7.52
C VAL A 208 -2.58 0.72 6.57
N ILE A 209 -2.91 0.85 5.29
CA ILE A 209 -2.07 1.49 4.28
C ILE A 209 -2.37 2.99 4.30
N VAL A 210 -1.33 3.79 4.50
CA VAL A 210 -1.42 5.24 4.60
C VAL A 210 -0.64 5.86 3.46
N PHE A 211 -1.37 6.33 2.46
CA PHE A 211 -0.83 7.08 1.35
C PHE A 211 -0.60 8.54 1.76
N ARG A 212 0.66 8.92 1.98
CA ARG A 212 1.02 10.30 2.34
C ARG A 212 2.39 10.66 1.78
N LEU A 213 2.58 11.95 1.53
CA LEU A 213 3.93 12.49 1.36
C LEU A 213 4.62 12.42 2.72
N LEU A 214 5.75 11.74 2.77
CA LEU A 214 6.54 11.60 4.01
C LEU A 214 7.60 12.69 4.16
N ASN A 215 7.78 13.52 3.12
CA ASN A 215 8.64 14.69 3.15
C ASN A 215 7.94 15.90 3.82
N PRO A 216 8.66 16.77 4.56
CA PRO A 216 8.19 18.10 4.92
C PRO A 216 7.62 18.87 3.70
N ASP A 217 6.51 19.57 3.94
CA ASP A 217 5.85 20.48 3.01
C ASP A 217 6.87 21.42 2.35
N ASP A 218 6.68 21.72 1.06
CA ASP A 218 7.47 22.70 0.29
C ASP A 218 7.50 24.09 0.92
N ARG A 219 6.58 24.36 1.85
CA ARG A 219 6.52 25.61 2.63
C ARG A 219 7.49 25.65 3.81
N ILE A 220 8.03 24.52 4.23
CA ILE A 220 9.06 24.46 5.27
C ILE A 220 10.37 24.22 4.53
N HIS A 221 11.20 25.27 4.48
CA HIS A 221 12.54 25.18 3.92
C HIS A 221 13.21 23.87 4.35
N TRP A 222 13.67 23.09 3.37
CA TRP A 222 14.44 21.84 3.50
C TRP A 222 15.60 21.92 4.51
N GLN A 223 15.97 23.12 4.96
CA GLN A 223 16.95 23.39 6.00
C GLN A 223 16.51 22.98 7.42
N TRP A 224 15.22 22.73 7.71
CA TRP A 224 14.72 22.60 9.10
C TRP A 224 14.06 21.26 9.48
N CYS A 225 13.78 20.38 8.52
CA CYS A 225 13.18 19.07 8.81
C CYS A 225 14.14 17.97 8.35
N SER A 226 14.85 17.36 9.29
CA SER A 226 15.65 16.16 9.03
C SER A 226 14.74 14.95 8.84
N TRP A 227 15.24 13.94 8.11
CA TRP A 227 14.56 12.66 7.97
C TRP A 227 14.32 11.97 9.31
N ASP A 228 15.20 12.19 10.29
CA ASP A 228 15.05 11.70 11.66
C ASP A 228 13.79 12.28 12.33
N TRP A 229 13.52 13.56 12.13
CA TRP A 229 12.28 14.18 12.64
C TRP A 229 11.02 13.57 12.01
N CYS A 230 11.07 13.26 10.71
CA CYS A 230 9.96 12.54 10.05
C CYS A 230 9.79 11.13 10.63
N TYR A 231 10.89 10.41 10.92
CA TYR A 231 10.82 9.10 11.55
C TYR A 231 10.24 9.16 12.96
N GLU A 232 10.75 10.05 13.82
CA GLU A 232 10.23 10.24 15.19
C GLU A 232 8.74 10.56 15.20
N LYS A 233 8.28 11.34 14.21
CA LYS A 233 6.85 11.64 14.05
C LYS A 233 6.03 10.38 13.76
N LEU A 234 6.50 9.49 12.89
CA LEU A 234 5.81 8.24 12.59
C LEU A 234 5.79 7.31 13.82
N VAL A 235 6.91 7.22 14.55
CA VAL A 235 6.99 6.46 15.81
C VAL A 235 5.94 6.97 16.81
N ARG A 236 5.89 8.29 17.05
CA ARG A 236 4.89 8.91 17.94
C ARG A 236 3.46 8.66 17.48
N GLU A 237 3.18 8.72 16.18
CA GLU A 237 1.86 8.41 15.64
C GLU A 237 1.47 6.94 15.92
N VAL A 238 2.38 5.98 15.72
CA VAL A 238 2.14 4.55 15.99
C VAL A 238 1.99 4.27 17.50
N GLU A 239 2.79 4.91 18.34
CA GLU A 239 2.66 4.83 19.80
C GLU A 239 1.33 5.40 20.31
N ALA A 240 0.87 6.51 19.71
CA ALA A 240 -0.45 7.06 20.02
C ALA A 240 -1.58 6.10 19.62
N ILE A 241 -1.45 5.41 18.47
CA ILE A 241 -2.39 4.37 18.05
C ILE A 241 -2.39 3.22 19.06
N ARG A 242 -1.23 2.68 19.44
CA ARG A 242 -1.11 1.64 20.46
C ARG A 242 -1.79 2.04 21.77
N SER A 243 -1.56 3.28 22.21
CA SER A 243 -2.17 3.83 23.43
C SER A 243 -3.70 3.86 23.35
N LYS A 244 -4.26 4.31 22.22
CA LYS A 244 -5.71 4.30 21.98
C LYS A 244 -6.32 2.89 22.05
N TYR A 245 -5.66 1.89 21.46
CA TYR A 245 -6.12 0.50 21.53
C TYR A 245 -6.11 -0.01 22.97
N LYS A 246 -5.02 0.24 23.71
CA LYS A 246 -4.87 -0.14 25.12
C LYS A 246 -5.93 0.50 26.01
N GLU A 247 -6.22 1.78 25.83
CA GLU A 247 -7.29 2.50 26.55
C GLU A 247 -8.67 1.90 26.31
N LYS A 248 -8.88 1.28 25.14
CA LYS A 248 -10.10 0.56 24.79
C LYS A 248 -10.12 -0.91 25.21
N GLY A 249 -9.09 -1.38 25.92
CA GLY A 249 -8.99 -2.74 26.45
C GLY A 249 -8.41 -3.76 25.47
N TYR A 250 -7.85 -3.33 24.35
CA TYR A 250 -7.19 -4.20 23.38
C TYR A 250 -5.70 -4.36 23.66
N GLY A 251 -5.16 -5.56 23.38
CA GLY A 251 -3.73 -5.85 23.40
C GLY A 251 -3.04 -5.45 22.09
N ASP A 252 -1.71 -5.62 22.06
CA ASP A 252 -0.88 -5.31 20.88
C ASP A 252 -1.24 -6.16 19.64
N ASP A 253 -1.87 -7.32 19.83
CA ASP A 253 -2.33 -8.24 18.77
C ASP A 253 -3.55 -7.72 17.97
N ALA A 254 -4.26 -6.74 18.53
CA ALA A 254 -5.35 -6.04 17.87
C ALA A 254 -4.87 -4.76 17.15
N VAL A 255 -3.67 -4.27 17.46
CA VAL A 255 -3.14 -3.04 16.86
C VAL A 255 -2.76 -3.32 15.40
N PRO A 256 -3.28 -2.55 14.43
CA PRO A 256 -2.94 -2.77 13.04
C PRO A 256 -1.50 -2.39 12.76
N HIS A 257 -0.84 -3.16 11.88
CA HIS A 257 0.43 -2.75 11.30
C HIS A 257 0.20 -1.59 10.31
N ILE A 258 1.00 -0.53 10.39
CA ILE A 258 0.81 0.66 9.54
C ILE A 258 1.80 0.63 8.37
N LEU A 259 1.32 0.61 7.14
CA LEU A 259 2.17 0.78 5.95
C LEU A 259 2.09 2.23 5.48
N PHE A 260 3.11 3.04 5.76
CA PHE A 260 3.26 4.37 5.21
C PHE A 260 3.83 4.29 3.79
N TRP A 261 3.00 4.57 2.78
CA TRP A 261 3.39 4.50 1.38
C TRP A 261 3.49 5.91 0.76
N ASP A 262 4.72 6.33 0.49
CA ASP A 262 5.04 7.55 -0.25
C ASP A 262 5.17 7.26 -1.75
N VAL A 263 4.23 7.77 -2.54
CA VAL A 263 4.12 7.53 -3.99
C VAL A 263 4.78 8.67 -4.78
N CYS A 264 5.49 9.61 -4.12
CA CYS A 264 6.04 10.80 -4.76
C CYS A 264 7.18 10.46 -5.74
N GLY A 265 6.85 10.41 -7.03
CA GLY A 265 7.81 10.16 -8.10
C GLY A 265 8.61 11.39 -8.52
N ASN A 266 9.06 12.28 -7.61
CA ASN A 266 9.82 13.47 -8.07
C ASN A 266 10.94 13.99 -7.16
N ARG A 267 11.41 13.26 -6.14
CA ARG A 267 12.43 13.80 -5.22
C ARG A 267 13.42 12.75 -4.74
N ARG A 268 14.62 13.22 -4.37
CA ARG A 268 15.71 12.44 -3.77
C ARG A 268 15.24 11.85 -2.43
N ILE A 269 14.62 10.68 -2.46
CA ILE A 269 14.32 9.89 -1.27
C ILE A 269 15.64 9.30 -0.77
N PRO A 270 16.00 9.44 0.51
CA PRO A 270 17.16 8.78 1.09
C PRO A 270 17.02 7.26 1.00
N HIS A 271 18.14 6.57 0.83
CA HIS A 271 18.19 5.11 0.67
C HIS A 271 17.50 4.35 1.81
N SER A 272 17.63 4.84 3.05
CA SER A 272 17.00 4.29 4.26
C SER A 272 15.47 4.44 4.33
N TRP A 273 14.84 4.99 3.29
CA TRP A 273 13.39 5.24 3.20
C TRP A 273 12.71 4.51 2.03
N ILE A 274 13.42 3.70 1.25
CA ILE A 274 12.83 3.00 0.09
C ILE A 274 11.88 1.89 0.56
N CYS A 275 12.34 0.99 1.44
CA CYS A 275 11.47 0.16 2.26
C CYS A 275 12.16 -0.24 3.56
N THR A 276 11.56 0.15 4.68
CA THR A 276 12.11 -0.12 6.02
C THR A 276 11.00 -0.62 6.91
N GLN A 277 11.25 -1.75 7.56
CA GLN A 277 10.32 -2.39 8.48
C GLN A 277 10.72 -2.05 9.91
N ASP A 278 9.80 -1.41 10.63
CA ASP A 278 9.96 -0.99 12.01
C ASP A 278 8.90 -1.70 12.88
N PRO A 279 9.09 -1.82 14.21
CA PRO A 279 8.08 -2.44 15.07
C PRO A 279 6.71 -1.74 14.99
N GLY A 280 5.75 -2.35 14.30
CA GLY A 280 4.37 -1.87 14.14
C GLY A 280 4.11 -1.00 12.90
N PHE A 281 5.13 -0.70 12.10
CA PHE A 281 4.93 0.00 10.83
C PHE A 281 5.99 -0.32 9.78
N THR A 282 5.68 -0.05 8.52
CA THR A 282 6.60 -0.14 7.39
C THR A 282 6.55 1.16 6.63
N ARG A 283 7.70 1.68 6.24
CA ARG A 283 7.83 2.76 5.26
C ARG A 283 8.07 2.15 3.90
N LEU A 284 7.41 2.68 2.88
CA LEU A 284 7.58 2.28 1.49
C LEU A 284 7.56 3.52 0.62
N SER A 285 8.55 3.67 -0.25
CA SER A 285 8.63 4.79 -1.17
C SER A 285 8.71 4.34 -2.63
N GLY A 286 8.16 5.19 -3.50
CA GLY A 286 8.11 4.98 -4.93
C GLY A 286 6.85 4.27 -5.40
N PHE A 287 6.69 4.25 -6.73
CA PHE A 287 5.54 3.69 -7.40
C PHE A 287 5.92 3.16 -8.78
N SER A 288 5.44 1.97 -9.10
CA SER A 288 5.83 1.21 -10.27
C SER A 288 4.76 0.13 -10.51
N ASP A 289 4.41 -0.17 -11.76
CA ASP A 289 3.48 -1.26 -12.07
C ASP A 289 4.04 -2.62 -11.60
N HIS A 290 5.36 -2.82 -11.66
CA HIS A 290 6.02 -4.00 -11.09
C HIS A 290 5.97 -4.03 -9.57
N LEU A 291 6.05 -2.86 -8.92
CA LEU A 291 5.89 -2.77 -7.47
C LEU A 291 4.45 -3.08 -7.06
N VAL A 292 3.46 -2.60 -7.82
CA VAL A 292 2.05 -2.93 -7.61
C VAL A 292 1.84 -4.44 -7.80
N LYS A 293 2.39 -5.02 -8.86
CA LYS A 293 2.31 -6.45 -9.10
C LYS A 293 2.94 -7.25 -7.97
N SER A 294 4.19 -6.92 -7.60
CA SER A 294 4.90 -7.55 -6.50
C SER A 294 4.14 -7.43 -5.17
N PHE A 295 3.53 -6.27 -4.90
CA PHE A 295 2.69 -6.08 -3.72
C PHE A 295 1.53 -7.08 -3.70
N LEU A 296 0.83 -7.25 -4.84
CA LEU A 296 -0.34 -8.12 -4.92
C LEU A 296 0.05 -9.60 -4.83
N ASP A 297 1.07 -10.01 -5.58
CA ASP A 297 1.56 -11.39 -5.65
C ASP A 297 2.05 -11.89 -4.28
N ASN A 298 2.64 -10.99 -3.47
CA ASN A 298 3.15 -11.31 -2.13
C ASN A 298 2.15 -11.06 -0.99
N GLY A 299 0.85 -10.94 -1.28
CA GLY A 299 -0.15 -10.74 -0.22
C GLY A 299 0.00 -9.41 0.53
N GLY A 300 0.58 -8.42 -0.12
CA GLY A 300 0.84 -7.08 0.40
C GLY A 300 2.04 -6.98 1.33
N GLU A 301 2.90 -8.01 1.35
CA GLU A 301 4.23 -7.92 1.93
C GLU A 301 5.22 -7.32 0.94
N ILE A 302 5.96 -6.32 1.40
CA ILE A 302 7.05 -5.70 0.65
C ILE A 302 8.24 -5.58 1.58
N GLY A 303 9.41 -5.82 1.00
CA GLY A 303 10.71 -5.66 1.62
C GLY A 303 11.77 -5.40 0.54
N PRO A 304 13.05 -5.27 0.93
CA PRO A 304 14.16 -5.00 0.02
C PRO A 304 14.24 -5.97 -1.16
N HIS A 305 14.03 -7.27 -0.92
CA HIS A 305 14.05 -8.29 -1.97
C HIS A 305 12.95 -8.05 -3.02
N HIS A 306 11.71 -7.88 -2.58
CA HIS A 306 10.56 -7.60 -3.44
C HIS A 306 10.76 -6.33 -4.27
N LEU A 307 11.36 -5.30 -3.67
CA LEU A 307 11.71 -4.07 -4.39
C LEU A 307 12.75 -4.30 -5.46
N MET A 308 13.80 -5.05 -5.14
CA MET A 308 14.86 -5.40 -6.09
C MET A 308 14.27 -6.18 -7.27
N GLU A 309 13.48 -7.21 -7.01
CA GLU A 309 12.79 -7.99 -8.04
C GLU A 309 11.90 -7.11 -8.91
N ALA A 310 11.09 -6.25 -8.30
CA ALA A 310 10.24 -5.31 -9.03
C ALA A 310 11.05 -4.32 -9.90
N ALA A 311 12.25 -3.93 -9.45
CA ALA A 311 13.12 -3.03 -10.19
C ALA A 311 13.77 -3.69 -11.43
N ILE A 312 14.00 -5.01 -11.39
CA ILE A 312 14.62 -5.77 -12.50
C ILE A 312 13.62 -6.59 -13.31
N ALA A 313 12.32 -6.47 -13.02
CA ALA A 313 11.25 -7.17 -13.73
C ALA A 313 11.04 -6.67 -15.18
N ASP A 314 11.59 -5.50 -15.53
CA ASP A 314 11.51 -4.97 -16.89
C ASP A 314 12.26 -5.87 -17.90
N LYS A 315 11.69 -6.01 -19.10
CA LYS A 315 12.21 -6.91 -20.16
C LYS A 315 13.67 -6.65 -20.52
N GLU A 316 14.12 -5.41 -20.38
CA GLU A 316 15.50 -5.00 -20.65
C GLU A 316 16.50 -5.71 -19.74
N TYR A 317 16.12 -5.99 -18.47
CA TYR A 317 16.98 -6.67 -17.51
C TYR A 317 16.86 -8.19 -17.59
N GLN A 318 15.81 -8.72 -18.20
CA GLN A 318 15.64 -10.18 -18.41
C GLN A 318 16.68 -10.76 -19.39
N ALA A 319 17.35 -9.90 -20.17
CA ALA A 319 18.47 -10.29 -21.04
C ALA A 319 19.82 -10.38 -20.31
N LEU A 320 19.88 -9.95 -19.04
CA LEU A 320 21.11 -9.98 -18.24
C LEU A 320 21.31 -11.38 -17.65
N ALA A 321 22.53 -11.89 -17.74
CA ALA A 321 22.94 -13.12 -17.06
C ALA A 321 23.56 -12.77 -15.70
N VAL A 322 23.14 -13.48 -14.66
CA VAL A 322 23.83 -13.46 -13.36
C VAL A 322 25.08 -14.32 -13.51
N VAL A 323 26.24 -13.75 -13.23
CA VAL A 323 27.54 -14.44 -13.26
C VAL A 323 28.03 -14.55 -11.82
N ASP A 324 28.49 -15.74 -11.45
CA ASP A 324 28.97 -16.10 -10.11
C ASP A 324 30.46 -15.79 -9.87
#